data_AF-A0A386RDV8-F1
#
_entry.id   AF-A0A386RDV8-F1
#
_cell.length_a   1.000
_cell.length_b   1.000
_cell.length_c   1.000
_cell.angle_alpha   90.00
_cell.angle_beta   90.00
_cell.angle_gamma   90.00
#
_symmetry.space_group_name_H-M   'P 1'
#
loop_
_entity.id
_entity.type
_entity.pdbx_description
1 polymer ?
#
loop_
_entity_poly.entity_id
_entity_poly.type
_entity_poly.pdbx_seq_one_letter_code
_entity_poly.pdbx_strand_id
1 'polypeptide(L)'
;MNTADEVTPDVLRTIGDSLISKKMSDETLTALIDQATLIAESDGMPEQVKVRDKTIPVLRMATIDMALHLVTVIGKSGQGVLSEKVDVLERHYADVSDRGWLNSSKWGQLYMWLYRRYGEGSTPRIAVIPH
;
A
#
# COMPACT_ATOMS: atom_id res chain seq x y z
N MET A 1 -4.65 -1.34 20.85
CA MET A 1 -3.85 -0.96 19.67
C MET A 1 -2.80 0.04 20.11
N ASN A 2 -1.54 -0.22 19.78
CA ASN A 2 -0.44 0.67 20.09
C ASN A 2 -0.44 1.81 19.05
N THR A 3 -0.63 3.05 19.46
CA THR A 3 -0.81 4.21 18.55
C THR A 3 0.44 4.54 17.72
N ALA A 4 1.58 3.90 18.00
CA ALA A 4 2.82 4.07 17.25
C ALA A 4 2.81 3.38 15.88
N ASP A 5 1.94 2.39 15.67
CA ASP A 5 1.89 1.59 14.44
C ASP A 5 0.79 2.03 13.46
N GLU A 6 -0.04 2.99 13.86
CA GLU A 6 -1.13 3.52 13.04
C GLU A 6 -0.61 4.37 11.87
N VAL A 7 -1.19 4.20 10.69
CA VAL A 7 -0.93 5.04 9.52
C VAL A 7 -1.98 6.15 9.52
N THR A 8 -1.54 7.40 9.59
CA THR A 8 -2.43 8.57 9.62
C THR A 8 -2.21 9.47 8.40
N PRO A 9 -3.16 10.37 8.09
CA PRO A 9 -2.97 11.40 7.05
C PRO A 9 -1.66 12.19 7.23
N ASP A 10 -1.30 12.54 8.46
CA ASP A 10 -0.04 13.26 8.76
C ASP A 10 1.21 12.44 8.43
N VAL A 11 1.20 11.14 8.73
CA VAL A 11 2.30 10.23 8.34
C VAL A 11 2.44 10.19 6.83
N LEU A 12 1.32 10.07 6.10
CA LEU A 12 1.32 10.10 4.65
C LEU A 12 1.85 11.41 4.09
N ARG A 13 1.40 12.55 4.62
CA ARG A 13 1.90 13.88 4.22
C ARG A 13 3.39 14.03 4.47
N THR A 14 3.88 13.51 5.58
CA THR A 14 5.32 13.56 5.92
C THR A 14 6.17 12.75 4.94
N ILE A 15 5.72 11.55 4.55
CA ILE A 15 6.49 10.65 3.67
C ILE A 15 6.30 11.01 2.19
N GLY A 16 5.08 11.37 1.81
CA GLY A 16 4.69 11.73 0.45
C GLY A 16 5.12 13.13 0.04
N ASP A 17 5.26 14.05 1.00
CA ASP A 17 5.66 15.46 0.84
C ASP A 17 5.02 16.09 -0.42
N SER A 18 5.82 16.36 -1.46
CA SER A 18 5.37 17.01 -2.69
C SER A 18 4.34 16.22 -3.50
N LEU A 19 4.15 14.93 -3.21
CA LEU A 19 3.16 14.09 -3.88
C LEU A 19 1.73 14.44 -3.46
N ILE A 20 1.52 14.76 -2.17
CA ILE A 20 0.19 14.99 -1.63
C ILE A 20 -0.11 16.48 -1.70
N SER A 21 -1.06 16.84 -2.56
CA SER A 21 -1.55 18.21 -2.64
C SER A 21 -2.05 18.68 -1.27
N LYS A 22 -1.66 19.91 -0.88
CA LYS A 22 -2.18 20.57 0.34
C LYS A 22 -3.71 20.72 0.34
N LYS A 23 -4.36 20.60 -0.82
CA LYS A 23 -5.82 20.66 -0.97
C LYS A 23 -6.52 19.31 -0.79
N MET A 24 -5.78 18.20 -0.76
CA MET A 24 -6.35 16.88 -0.47
C MET A 24 -6.78 16.88 0.99
N SER A 25 -8.03 16.52 1.27
CA SER A 25 -8.56 16.54 2.63
C SER A 25 -8.08 15.33 3.44
N ASP A 26 -8.11 15.44 4.76
CA ASP A 26 -7.73 14.33 5.63
C ASP A 26 -8.71 13.17 5.51
N GLU A 27 -10.00 13.43 5.26
CA GLU A 27 -10.99 12.37 4.99
C GLU A 27 -10.64 11.58 3.74
N THR A 28 -10.14 12.27 2.69
CA THR A 28 -9.67 11.60 1.48
C THR A 28 -8.46 10.72 1.79
N LEU A 29 -7.50 11.23 2.56
CA LEU A 29 -6.31 10.46 2.92
C LEU A 29 -6.66 9.27 3.81
N THR A 30 -7.56 9.42 4.78
CA THR A 30 -8.06 8.33 5.61
C THR A 30 -8.71 7.24 4.76
N ALA A 31 -9.59 7.60 3.82
CA ALA A 31 -10.20 6.61 2.94
C ALA A 31 -9.16 5.84 2.09
N LEU A 32 -8.08 6.50 1.66
CA LEU A 32 -6.98 5.84 0.95
C LEU A 32 -6.15 4.94 1.86
N ILE A 33 -5.95 5.32 3.12
CA ILE A 33 -5.28 4.49 4.12
C ILE A 33 -6.11 3.24 4.41
N ASP A 34 -7.41 3.39 4.64
CA ASP A 34 -8.32 2.28 4.93
C ASP A 34 -8.32 1.28 3.77
N GLN A 35 -8.41 1.80 2.55
CA GLN A 35 -8.35 0.97 1.37
C GLN A 35 -6.98 0.29 1.22
N ALA A 36 -5.88 1.03 1.37
CA ALA A 36 -4.52 0.47 1.31
C ALA A 36 -4.29 -0.63 2.35
N THR A 37 -4.84 -0.46 3.55
CA THR A 37 -4.78 -1.46 4.62
C THR A 37 -5.54 -2.71 4.23
N LEU A 38 -6.78 -2.58 3.75
CA LEU A 38 -7.58 -3.72 3.29
C LEU A 38 -6.86 -4.52 2.19
N ILE A 39 -6.22 -3.82 1.25
CA ILE A 39 -5.45 -4.44 0.16
C ILE A 39 -4.25 -5.20 0.71
N ALA A 40 -3.47 -4.57 1.60
CA ALA A 40 -2.29 -5.19 2.21
C ALA A 40 -2.66 -6.43 3.06
N GLU A 41 -3.76 -6.36 3.81
CA GLU A 41 -4.29 -7.50 4.57
C GLU A 41 -4.76 -8.62 3.64
N SER A 42 -5.48 -8.28 2.57
CA SER A 42 -5.96 -9.25 1.57
C SER A 42 -4.83 -9.92 0.80
N ASP A 43 -3.73 -9.21 0.56
CA ASP A 43 -2.50 -9.72 -0.05
C ASP A 43 -1.64 -10.54 0.94
N GLY A 44 -2.13 -10.74 2.16
CA GLY A 44 -1.51 -11.58 3.20
C GLY A 44 -0.26 -10.98 3.83
N MET A 45 -0.13 -9.65 3.86
CA MET A 45 1.00 -9.00 4.53
C MET A 45 0.94 -9.25 6.05
N PRO A 46 2.02 -9.77 6.67
CA PRO A 46 2.06 -9.94 8.11
C PRO A 46 2.14 -8.59 8.82
N GLU A 47 1.53 -8.49 10.00
CA GLU A 47 1.58 -7.29 10.84
C GLU A 47 3.03 -6.85 11.11
N GLN A 48 3.90 -7.82 11.41
CA GLN A 48 5.32 -7.62 11.64
C GLN A 48 6.15 -8.86 11.31
N VAL A 49 7.42 -8.66 10.94
CA VAL A 49 8.39 -9.74 10.69
C VAL A 49 9.66 -9.48 11.48
N LYS A 50 10.20 -10.51 12.13
CA LYS A 50 11.49 -10.45 12.80
C LYS A 50 12.61 -10.81 11.83
N VAL A 51 13.53 -9.88 11.60
CA VAL A 51 14.74 -10.09 10.79
C VAL A 51 15.96 -9.83 11.66
N ARG A 52 16.68 -10.90 12.01
CA ARG A 52 17.75 -10.88 13.02
C ARG A 52 17.19 -10.34 14.35
N ASP A 53 17.79 -9.27 14.88
CA ASP A 53 17.38 -8.63 16.15
C ASP A 53 16.44 -7.43 15.96
N LYS A 54 15.86 -7.26 14.77
CA LYS A 54 14.95 -6.15 14.47
C LYS A 54 13.55 -6.65 14.11
N THR A 55 12.54 -5.95 14.60
CA THR A 55 11.14 -6.12 14.20
C THR A 55 10.82 -5.10 13.12
N ILE A 56 10.31 -5.58 11.99
CA ILE A 56 9.91 -4.76 10.84
C ILE A 56 8.37 -4.75 10.79
N PRO A 57 7.71 -3.57 10.85
CA PRO A 57 6.25 -3.47 10.79
C PRO A 57 5.76 -3.54 9.34
N VAL A 58 5.70 -4.74 8.77
CA VAL A 58 5.49 -4.97 7.34
C VAL A 58 4.13 -4.46 6.87
N LEU A 59 3.05 -4.75 7.59
CA LEU A 59 1.71 -4.27 7.23
C LEU A 59 1.67 -2.75 7.16
N ARG A 60 2.24 -2.07 8.16
CA ARG A 60 2.34 -0.61 8.20
C ARG A 60 3.09 -0.05 6.98
N MET A 61 4.21 -0.65 6.62
CA MET A 61 4.99 -0.24 5.43
C MET A 61 4.18 -0.45 4.14
N ALA A 62 3.53 -1.61 4.01
CA ALA A 62 2.71 -1.94 2.86
C ALA A 62 1.52 -0.98 2.71
N THR A 63 0.83 -0.65 3.81
CA THR A 63 -0.23 0.35 3.83
C THR A 63 0.26 1.72 3.36
N ILE A 64 1.42 2.18 3.85
CA ILE A 64 2.00 3.48 3.43
C ILE A 64 2.32 3.46 1.93
N ASP A 65 3.02 2.43 1.45
CA ASP A 65 3.43 2.33 0.05
C ASP A 65 2.21 2.23 -0.88
N MET A 66 1.20 1.44 -0.52
CA MET A 66 -0.04 1.35 -1.30
C MET A 66 -0.83 2.66 -1.27
N ALA A 67 -1.01 3.30 -0.11
CA ALA A 67 -1.74 4.56 -0.04
C ALA A 67 -1.06 5.66 -0.86
N LEU A 68 0.27 5.77 -0.80
CA LEU A 68 1.02 6.70 -1.65
C LEU A 68 0.91 6.34 -3.13
N HIS A 69 0.88 5.06 -3.48
CA HIS A 69 0.60 4.63 -4.83
C HIS A 69 -0.81 5.07 -5.28
N LEU A 70 -1.85 4.85 -4.48
CA LEU A 70 -3.21 5.30 -4.79
C LEU A 70 -3.29 6.80 -5.01
N VAL A 71 -2.57 7.60 -4.20
CA VAL A 71 -2.44 9.06 -4.43
C VAL A 71 -1.87 9.36 -5.82
N THR A 72 -0.83 8.65 -6.26
CA THR A 72 -0.22 8.88 -7.59
C THR A 72 -1.15 8.58 -8.75
N VAL A 73 -2.07 7.64 -8.59
CA VAL A 73 -2.99 7.27 -9.66
C VAL A 73 -4.23 8.15 -9.63
N ILE A 74 -4.77 8.46 -8.45
CA ILE A 74 -5.88 9.42 -8.31
C ILE A 74 -5.49 10.80 -8.82
N GLY A 75 -4.25 11.25 -8.59
CA GLY A 75 -3.76 12.52 -9.11
C GLY A 75 -3.73 12.60 -10.65
N LYS A 76 -3.65 11.45 -11.34
CA LYS A 76 -3.71 11.36 -12.81
C LYS A 76 -5.16 11.32 -13.34
N SER A 77 -6.11 10.88 -12.53
CA SER A 77 -7.53 10.69 -12.91
C SER A 77 -8.46 11.86 -12.58
N GLY A 78 -7.95 12.93 -11.95
CA GLY A 78 -8.66 14.20 -11.87
C GLY A 78 -9.64 14.35 -10.69
N GLN A 79 -9.85 15.62 -10.34
CA GLN A 79 -10.65 16.13 -9.24
C GLN A 79 -12.11 15.66 -9.30
N GLY A 80 -12.64 15.14 -8.19
CA GLY A 80 -14.08 15.23 -7.91
C GLY A 80 -14.88 13.93 -7.77
N VAL A 81 -14.27 12.75 -7.72
CA VAL A 81 -15.09 11.52 -7.69
C VAL A 81 -14.61 10.55 -6.61
N LEU A 82 -15.43 10.33 -5.59
CA LEU A 82 -15.20 9.31 -4.56
C LEU A 82 -15.92 8.00 -4.91
N SER A 83 -17.08 8.07 -5.57
CA SER A 83 -17.85 6.90 -6.03
C SER A 83 -17.21 6.19 -7.23
N GLU A 84 -16.78 6.91 -8.28
CA GLU A 84 -16.01 6.30 -9.37
C GLU A 84 -14.66 5.73 -8.90
N LYS A 85 -14.09 6.18 -7.77
CA LYS A 85 -12.81 5.63 -7.28
C LYS A 85 -12.95 4.21 -6.77
N VAL A 86 -14.05 3.91 -6.06
CA VAL A 86 -14.36 2.53 -5.64
C VAL A 86 -14.53 1.67 -6.89
N ASP A 87 -15.32 2.14 -7.87
CA ASP A 87 -15.52 1.43 -9.14
C ASP A 87 -14.23 1.26 -9.98
N VAL A 88 -13.37 2.28 -10.05
CA VAL A 88 -12.09 2.22 -10.78
C VAL A 88 -11.13 1.25 -10.12
N LEU A 89 -11.09 1.25 -8.78
CA LEU A 89 -10.25 0.34 -8.03
C LEU A 89 -10.77 -1.09 -8.12
N GLU A 90 -12.08 -1.31 -8.00
CA GLU A 90 -12.73 -2.60 -8.26
C GLU A 90 -12.46 -3.11 -9.69
N ARG A 91 -12.55 -2.24 -10.71
CA ARG A 91 -12.17 -2.58 -12.09
C ARG A 91 -10.70 -2.96 -12.21
N HIS A 92 -9.79 -2.28 -11.51
CA HIS A 92 -8.38 -2.65 -11.47
C HIS A 92 -8.12 -3.98 -10.73
N TYR A 93 -8.87 -4.29 -9.66
CA TYR A 93 -8.84 -5.60 -9.01
C TYR A 93 -9.37 -6.72 -9.89
N ALA A 94 -10.33 -6.42 -10.79
CA ALA A 94 -10.79 -7.37 -11.79
C ALA A 94 -9.78 -7.54 -12.95
N ASP A 95 -8.95 -6.52 -13.21
CA ASP A 95 -7.92 -6.51 -14.27
C ASP A 95 -6.48 -6.66 -13.73
N VAL A 96 -6.28 -7.59 -12.79
CA VAL A 96 -4.94 -8.03 -12.32
C VAL A 96 -4.08 -8.68 -13.43
N SER A 97 -4.61 -8.79 -14.65
CA SER A 97 -3.89 -9.31 -15.81
C SER A 97 -2.81 -8.34 -16.32
N ASP A 98 -2.98 -7.05 -16.06
CA ASP A 98 -2.10 -6.02 -16.61
C ASP A 98 -1.00 -5.68 -15.60
N ARG A 99 0.17 -6.29 -15.79
CA ARG A 99 1.40 -6.15 -14.98
C ARG A 99 1.92 -4.69 -14.85
N GLY A 100 1.18 -3.69 -15.32
CA GLY A 100 1.55 -2.27 -15.34
C GLY A 100 1.10 -1.45 -14.13
N TRP A 101 0.00 -1.79 -13.45
CA TRP A 101 -0.62 -0.92 -12.43
C TRP A 101 0.36 -0.55 -11.30
N LEU A 102 0.87 -1.55 -10.57
CA LEU A 102 1.84 -1.36 -9.49
C LEU A 102 3.19 -0.81 -9.98
N ASN A 103 3.49 -0.96 -11.28
CA ASN A 103 4.72 -0.41 -11.86
C ASN A 103 4.62 1.08 -12.23
N SER A 104 3.42 1.68 -12.15
CA SER A 104 3.17 3.06 -12.58
C SER A 104 3.66 4.15 -11.60
N SER A 105 4.16 3.75 -10.43
CA SER A 105 4.80 4.63 -9.46
C SER A 105 5.89 3.92 -8.66
N LYS A 106 6.84 4.69 -8.08
CA LYS A 106 7.85 4.14 -7.17
C LYS A 106 7.24 3.44 -5.95
N TRP A 107 6.09 3.93 -5.47
CA TRP A 107 5.42 3.40 -4.30
C TRP A 107 4.75 2.04 -4.59
N GLY A 108 4.14 1.90 -5.77
CA GLY A 108 3.62 0.61 -6.21
C GLY A 108 4.72 -0.44 -6.40
N GLN A 109 5.93 -0.02 -6.81
CA GLN A 109 7.08 -0.92 -6.91
C GLN A 109 7.61 -1.35 -5.52
N LEU A 110 7.61 -0.44 -4.53
CA LEU A 110 7.96 -0.76 -3.14
C LEU A 110 6.93 -1.72 -2.51
N TYR A 111 5.64 -1.46 -2.74
CA TYR A 111 4.56 -2.36 -2.35
C TYR A 111 4.74 -3.76 -2.96
N MET A 112 4.99 -3.83 -4.27
CA MET A 112 5.25 -5.10 -4.97
C MET A 112 6.47 -5.83 -4.40
N TRP A 113 7.51 -5.10 -3.98
CA TRP A 113 8.67 -5.69 -3.32
C TRP A 113 8.30 -6.31 -1.97
N LEU A 114 7.52 -5.61 -1.12
CA LEU A 114 7.02 -6.13 0.14
C LEU A 114 6.13 -7.37 -0.08
N TYR A 115 5.25 -7.31 -1.08
CA TYR A 115 4.32 -8.38 -1.41
C TYR A 115 5.04 -9.67 -1.79
N ARG A 116 6.06 -9.56 -2.65
CA ARG A 116 6.90 -10.71 -3.06
C ARG A 116 7.80 -11.23 -1.94
N ARG A 117 8.05 -10.43 -0.90
CA ARG A 117 9.00 -10.78 0.16
C ARG A 117 8.31 -11.35 1.39
N TYR A 118 7.13 -10.83 1.72
CA TYR A 118 6.44 -11.10 2.98
C TYR A 118 4.97 -11.45 2.81
N GLY A 119 4.32 -11.02 1.72
CA GLY A 119 2.93 -11.36 1.43
C GLY A 119 2.80 -12.68 0.66
N GLU A 120 1.61 -12.91 0.13
CA GLU A 120 1.27 -14.15 -0.60
C GLU A 120 1.77 -14.17 -2.05
N GLY A 121 2.45 -13.12 -2.49
CA GLY A 121 3.06 -13.00 -3.83
C GLY A 121 4.20 -13.96 -4.10
N SER A 122 4.60 -14.72 -3.08
CA SER A 122 5.61 -15.77 -3.14
C SER A 122 5.11 -17.05 -2.49
N THR A 123 4.55 -17.95 -3.29
CA THR A 123 4.78 -19.38 -3.06
C THR A 123 5.62 -19.90 -4.24
N PRO A 124 6.80 -20.51 -3.98
CA PRO A 124 7.02 -21.46 -2.90
C PRO A 124 7.96 -20.95 -1.80
N ARG A 125 7.68 -21.41 -0.59
CA ARG A 125 8.60 -21.44 0.55
C ARG A 125 9.94 -22.02 0.08
N ILE A 126 10.97 -21.18 -0.08
CA ILE A 126 12.34 -21.67 0.10
C ILE A 126 12.48 -21.85 1.60
N ALA A 127 12.07 -23.02 2.09
CA ALA A 127 12.62 -23.58 3.30
C ALA A 127 14.13 -23.61 3.09
N VAL A 128 14.84 -22.71 3.78
CA VAL A 128 16.28 -22.80 3.91
C VAL A 128 16.53 -24.05 4.77
N ILE A 129 16.69 -25.20 4.12
CA ILE A 129 17.41 -26.34 4.69
C ILE A 129 18.84 -26.21 4.18
N PRO A 130 19.77 -25.83 5.07
CA PRO A 130 21.04 -26.56 5.17
C PRO A 130 21.62 -26.53 6.61
N HIS A 131 22.31 -27.52 7.17
CA HIS A 131 22.66 -28.91 6.87
C HIS A 131 23.01 -29.56 8.22
#